data_AF-A0A9E1ZWY6-F1
#
_entry.id   AF-A0A9E1ZWY6-F1
#
_cell.length_a   1.000
_cell.length_b   1.000
_cell.length_c   1.000
_cell.angle_alpha   90.00
_cell.angle_beta   90.00
_cell.angle_gamma   90.00
#
_symmetry.space_group_name_H-M   'P 1'
#
loop_
_entity.id
_entity.type
_entity.pdbx_description
1 polymer ?
#
loop_
_entity_poly.entity_id
_entity_poly.type
_entity_poly.pdbx_seq_one_letter_code
_entity_poly.pdbx_strand_id
1 'polypeptide(L)'
;MDRLTMLDTEIADTTAKTVYDAAVDMLGRVPHSYRVMMHSPLVLMTLLPFNAVMQREGAGSILTTKLKEMVVVKTSHVNGCEY
;
A
#
# COMPACT_ATOMS: atom_id res chain seq x y z
N MET A 1 1.73 4.47 -23.89
CA MET A 1 2.19 4.07 -22.55
C MET A 1 1.25 3.00 -22.07
N ASP A 2 1.71 1.75 -21.97
CA ASP A 2 0.88 0.65 -21.48
C ASP A 2 0.74 0.75 -19.97
N ARG A 3 -0.51 0.69 -19.49
CA ARG A 3 -0.81 0.65 -18.06
C ARG A 3 -0.60 -0.78 -17.57
N LEU A 4 0.07 -0.93 -16.43
CA LEU A 4 0.18 -2.22 -15.78
C LEU A 4 -1.21 -2.73 -15.36
N THR A 5 -1.45 -4.02 -15.54
CA THR A 5 -2.67 -4.69 -15.09
C THR A 5 -2.65 -4.92 -13.58
N MET A 6 -3.82 -5.00 -12.97
CA MET A 6 -3.96 -5.38 -11.58
C MET A 6 -3.92 -6.90 -11.46
N LEU A 7 -3.14 -7.42 -10.52
CA LEU A 7 -3.17 -8.84 -10.18
C LEU A 7 -4.36 -9.13 -9.25
N ASP A 8 -5.18 -10.11 -9.64
CA ASP A 8 -6.33 -10.61 -8.87
C ASP A 8 -5.98 -11.91 -8.14
N THR A 9 -6.97 -12.59 -7.54
CA THR A 9 -6.76 -13.72 -6.62
C THR A 9 -6.11 -14.96 -7.24
N GLU A 10 -6.12 -15.10 -8.56
CA GLU A 10 -5.46 -16.22 -9.27
C GLU A 10 -3.99 -15.91 -9.57
N ILE A 11 -3.22 -15.62 -8.52
CA ILE A 11 -1.79 -15.33 -8.63
C ILE A 11 -1.01 -16.65 -8.73
N ALA A 12 -0.38 -16.89 -9.88
CA ALA A 12 0.49 -18.05 -10.09
C ALA A 12 1.83 -17.94 -9.32
N ASP A 13 2.34 -16.72 -9.14
CA ASP A 13 3.57 -16.47 -8.37
C ASP A 13 3.32 -16.60 -6.86
N THR A 14 4.10 -17.46 -6.21
CA THR A 14 3.95 -17.76 -4.79
C THR A 14 4.28 -16.57 -3.90
N THR A 15 5.26 -15.74 -4.29
CA THR A 15 5.69 -14.58 -3.49
C THR A 15 4.62 -13.49 -3.52
N ALA A 16 4.09 -13.16 -4.69
CA ALA A 16 3.01 -12.21 -4.85
C ALA A 16 1.74 -12.68 -4.13
N LYS A 17 1.44 -13.99 -4.13
CA LYS A 17 0.36 -14.56 -3.32
C LYS A 17 0.58 -14.35 -1.82
N THR A 18 1.78 -14.62 -1.31
CA THR A 18 2.10 -14.38 0.11
C THR A 18 1.89 -12.91 0.50
N VAL A 19 2.31 -11.98 -0.35
CA VAL A 19 2.12 -10.54 -0.09
C VAL A 19 0.65 -10.14 -0.18
N TYR A 20 -0.11 -10.74 -1.09
CA TYR A 20 -1.56 -10.53 -1.20
C TYR A 20 -2.27 -10.95 0.09
N ASP A 21 -2.03 -12.16 0.56
CA ASP A 21 -2.64 -12.70 1.76
C ASP A 21 -2.24 -11.87 2.99
N ALA A 22 -0.97 -11.46 3.10
CA ALA A 22 -0.51 -10.56 4.16
C ALA A 22 -1.19 -9.17 4.12
N ALA A 23 -1.45 -8.61 2.94
CA ALA A 23 -2.17 -7.35 2.81
C ALA A 23 -3.64 -7.47 3.28
N VAL A 24 -4.29 -8.61 3.00
CA VAL A 24 -5.64 -8.92 3.52
C VAL A 24 -5.60 -9.01 5.04
N ASP A 25 -4.65 -9.74 5.62
CA ASP A 25 -4.56 -9.91 7.07
C ASP A 25 -4.31 -8.58 7.79
N MET A 26 -3.46 -7.70 7.23
CA MET A 26 -3.12 -6.42 7.84
C MET A 26 -4.19 -5.34 7.66
N LEU A 27 -4.88 -5.30 6.51
CA LEU A 27 -5.74 -4.18 6.12
C LEU A 27 -7.22 -4.55 5.92
N GLY A 28 -7.56 -5.84 5.97
CA GLY A 28 -8.88 -6.38 5.63
C GLY A 28 -9.21 -6.35 4.13
N ARG A 29 -8.30 -5.86 3.28
CA ARG A 29 -8.46 -5.74 1.83
C ARG A 29 -7.10 -5.58 1.13
N VAL A 30 -7.07 -5.76 -0.19
CA VAL A 30 -5.92 -5.41 -1.02
C VAL A 30 -6.23 -4.16 -1.86
N PRO A 31 -5.61 -3.00 -1.56
CA PRO A 31 -5.72 -1.79 -2.38
C PRO A 31 -5.29 -2.03 -3.84
N HIS A 32 -5.92 -1.35 -4.81
CA HIS A 32 -5.55 -1.50 -6.23
C HIS A 32 -4.09 -1.15 -6.52
N SER A 33 -3.52 -0.16 -5.83
CA SER A 33 -2.11 0.20 -5.92
C SER A 33 -1.18 -0.96 -5.53
N TYR A 34 -1.58 -1.77 -4.54
CA TYR A 34 -0.84 -2.97 -4.15
C TYR A 34 -0.99 -4.09 -5.17
N ARG A 35 -2.19 -4.27 -5.77
CA ARG A 35 -2.40 -5.23 -6.86
C ARG A 35 -1.54 -4.94 -8.09
N VAL A 36 -1.30 -3.65 -8.38
CA VAL A 36 -0.35 -3.25 -9.43
C VAL A 36 1.09 -3.46 -8.97
N MET A 37 1.41 -3.16 -7.72
CA MET A 37 2.78 -3.29 -7.20
C MET A 37 3.24 -4.75 -7.02
N MET A 38 2.32 -5.70 -7.00
CA MET A 38 2.62 -7.14 -6.94
C MET A 38 3.39 -7.67 -8.15
N HIS A 39 3.50 -6.91 -9.25
CA HIS A 39 4.49 -7.19 -10.31
C HIS A 39 5.93 -7.10 -9.79
N SER A 40 6.15 -6.48 -8.62
CA SER A 40 7.42 -6.45 -7.88
C SER A 40 7.17 -6.73 -6.39
N PRO A 41 6.93 -8.00 -6.01
CA PRO A 41 6.42 -8.35 -4.69
C PRO A 41 7.41 -8.02 -3.56
N LEU A 42 8.72 -8.12 -3.81
CA LEU A 42 9.75 -7.76 -2.83
C LEU A 42 9.72 -6.27 -2.44
N VAL A 43 9.35 -5.39 -3.37
CA VAL A 43 9.15 -3.96 -3.07
C VAL A 43 7.95 -3.81 -2.15
N LEU A 44 6.84 -4.49 -2.44
CA LEU A 44 5.64 -4.40 -1.62
C LEU A 44 5.85 -4.99 -0.21
N MET A 45 6.69 -6.04 -0.05
CA MET A 45 7.07 -6.58 1.26
C MET A 45 7.77 -5.57 2.17
N THR A 46 8.50 -4.61 1.59
CA THR A 46 9.16 -3.54 2.37
C THR A 46 8.25 -2.33 2.54
N LEU A 47 7.43 -2.02 1.55
CA LEU A 47 6.53 -0.86 1.58
C LEU A 47 5.37 -1.02 2.56
N LEU A 48 4.80 -2.22 2.68
CA LEU A 48 3.69 -2.51 3.60
C LEU A 48 4.00 -2.12 5.06
N PRO A 49 5.07 -2.65 5.69
CA PRO A 49 5.41 -2.28 7.06
C PRO A 49 5.84 -0.81 7.18
N PHE A 50 6.53 -0.26 6.17
CA PHE A 50 6.87 1.15 6.13
C PHE A 50 5.62 2.04 6.19
N ASN A 51 4.62 1.77 5.36
CA ASN A 51 3.37 2.52 5.36
C ASN A 51 2.61 2.38 6.68
N ALA A 52 2.60 1.19 7.29
CA ALA A 52 1.96 0.97 8.58
C ALA A 52 2.56 1.90 9.66
N VAL A 53 3.89 2.00 9.73
CA VAL A 53 4.59 2.89 10.68
C VAL A 53 4.37 4.38 10.34
N MET A 54 4.42 4.72 9.05
CA MET A 54 4.30 6.12 8.64
C MET A 54 2.88 6.67 8.79
N GLN A 55 1.84 5.85 8.58
CA GLN A 55 0.44 6.30 8.62
C GLN A 55 -0.20 6.15 10.00
N ARG A 56 0.18 5.14 10.79
CA ARG A 56 -0.41 4.88 12.11
C ARG A 56 0.33 5.56 13.25
N GLU A 57 -0.33 5.65 14.40
CA GLU A 57 0.32 6.00 15.66
C GLU A 57 1.17 4.84 16.18
N GLY A 58 2.17 5.16 17.01
CA GLY A 58 3.14 4.19 17.54
C GLY A 58 4.46 4.16 16.76
N ALA A 59 5.28 3.15 17.04
CA ALA A 59 6.57 2.93 16.37
C ALA A 59 7.51 4.16 16.31
N GLY A 60 7.46 5.02 17.34
CA GLY A 60 8.29 6.23 17.44
C GLY A 60 7.69 7.49 16.80
N SER A 61 6.47 7.41 16.25
CA SER A 61 5.79 8.58 15.71
C SER A 61 5.28 9.52 16.81
N ILE A 62 5.60 10.80 16.68
CA ILE A 62 5.07 11.88 17.53
C ILE A 62 3.78 12.53 16.98
N LEU A 63 3.42 12.24 15.73
CA LEU A 63 2.23 12.79 15.08
C LEU A 63 1.05 11.83 15.19
N THR A 64 -0.14 12.40 15.35
CA THR A 64 -1.39 11.65 15.36
C THR A 64 -1.70 11.08 13.98
N THR A 65 -2.43 9.97 13.94
CA THR A 65 -2.92 9.35 12.69
C THR A 65 -3.71 10.37 11.87
N LYS A 66 -4.58 11.14 12.52
CA LYS A 66 -5.39 12.18 11.88
C LYS A 66 -4.53 13.23 11.16
N LEU A 67 -3.46 13.73 11.81
CA LEU A 67 -2.60 14.75 11.21
C LEU A 67 -1.82 14.18 10.01
N LYS A 68 -1.31 12.95 10.12
CA LYS A 68 -0.63 12.25 9.03
C LYS A 68 -1.52 12.09 7.80
N GLU A 69 -2.76 11.62 8.00
CA GLU A 69 -3.72 11.48 6.91
C GLU A 69 -4.09 12.83 6.28
N MET A 70 -4.21 13.91 7.06
CA MET A 70 -4.41 15.25 6.48
C MET A 70 -3.23 15.69 5.60
N VAL A 71 -1.99 15.37 5.99
CA VAL A 71 -0.80 15.65 5.17
C VAL A 71 -0.83 14.83 3.88
N VAL A 72 -1.19 13.54 3.94
CA VAL A 72 -1.33 12.68 2.76
C VAL A 72 -2.36 13.26 1.81
N VAL A 73 -3.57 13.57 2.28
CA VAL A 73 -4.65 14.15 1.46
C VAL A 73 -4.24 15.49 0.85
N LYS A 74 -3.62 16.38 1.64
CA LYS A 74 -3.19 17.69 1.13
C LYS A 74 -2.10 17.54 0.07
N THR A 75 -1.17 16.60 0.25
CA THR A 75 -0.11 16.31 -0.73
C THR A 75 -0.71 15.77 -2.03
N SER A 76 -1.64 14.81 -1.94
CA SER A 76 -2.33 14.27 -3.12
C SER A 76 -3.10 15.36 -3.87
N HIS A 77 -3.79 16.24 -3.16
CA HIS A 77 -4.54 17.34 -3.76
C HIS A 77 -3.62 18.35 -4.48
N VAL A 78 -2.50 18.73 -3.85
CA VAL A 78 -1.50 19.63 -4.47
C VAL A 78 -0.90 19.00 -5.74
N ASN A 79 -0.73 17.68 -5.75
CA ASN A 79 -0.18 16.94 -6.89
C ASN A 79 -1.23 16.57 -7.96
N GLY A 80 -2.52 16.87 -7.75
CA GLY A 80 -3.59 16.46 -8.67
C GLY A 80 -3.72 14.93 -8.79
N CYS A 81 -3.42 14.19 -7.72
CA CYS A 81 -3.51 12.73 -7.73
C CYS A 81 -4.96 12.29 -7.53
N GLU A 82 -5.57 11.71 -8.57
CA GLU A 82 -6.96 11.26 -8.61
C GLU A 82 -7.10 9.73 -8.51
N TYR A 83 -6.20 9.09 -7.77
CA TYR A 83 -6.32 7.67 -7.42
C TYR A 83 -7.33 7.48 -6.28
#